data_AF-A0A3B8VLL7-F1
#
_entry.id   AF-A0A3B8VLL7-F1
#
_cell.length_a   1.000
_cell.length_b   1.000
_cell.length_c   1.000
_cell.angle_alpha   90.00
_cell.angle_beta   90.00
_cell.angle_gamma   90.00
#
_symmetry.space_group_name_H-M   'P 1'
#
loop_
_entity.id
_entity.type
_entity.pdbx_description
1 polymer ?
#
loop_
_entity_poly.entity_id
_entity_poly.type
_entity_poly.pdbx_seq_one_letter_code
_entity_poly.pdbx_strand_id
1 'polypeptide(L)' 'MIVGKLAQQEPLWEPETQSGYHSVTFGFLVGEVILLVSGKTVGTFLGEEVAEPLGADFHIGLGDEHFGRVAELSVPTPRP' A
#
# COMPACT_ATOMS: atom_id res chain seq x y z
N MET A 1 12.58 -10.65 4.97
CA MET A 1 11.37 -9.85 4.72
C MET A 1 11.76 -8.40 4.45
N ILE A 2 11.08 -7.68 3.55
CA ILE A 2 11.40 -6.28 3.19
C ILE A 2 11.30 -5.35 4.42
N VAL A 3 10.23 -5.48 5.21
CA VAL A 3 10.02 -4.70 6.44
C VAL A 3 11.23 -4.79 7.38
N GLY A 4 11.73 -5.99 7.65
CA GLY A 4 12.90 -6.16 8.54
C GLY A 4 14.18 -5.50 8.01
N LYS A 5 14.34 -5.38 6.68
CA LYS A 5 15.46 -4.62 6.08
C LYS A 5 15.26 -3.11 6.24
N LEU A 6 14.03 -2.62 6.02
CA LEU A 6 13.71 -1.20 6.19
C LEU A 6 13.85 -0.75 7.64
N ALA A 7 13.44 -1.58 8.60
CA ALA A 7 13.56 -1.28 10.03
C ALA A 7 15.02 -1.21 10.52
N GLN A 8 15.95 -1.88 9.84
CA GLN A 8 17.38 -1.83 10.15
C GLN A 8 18.13 -0.72 9.40
N GLN A 9 17.48 -0.09 8.42
CA GLN A 9 18.11 0.95 7.61
C GLN A 9 18.15 2.26 8.39
N GLU A 10 19.31 2.92 8.38
CA GLU A 10 19.40 4.30 8.87
C GLU A 10 18.57 5.23 7.97
N PRO A 11 17.82 6.19 8.56
CA PRO A 11 17.16 7.24 7.77
C PRO A 11 18.17 7.98 6.89
N LEU A 12 17.79 8.29 5.65
CA LEU A 12 18.65 9.02 4.71
C LEU A 12 18.92 10.47 5.14
N TRP A 13 18.07 11.00 6.02
CA TRP A 13 18.17 12.29 6.66
C TRP A 13 17.52 12.21 8.03
N GLU A 14 17.84 13.16 8.90
CA GLU A 14 17.20 13.30 10.22
C GLU A 14 15.68 13.36 10.05
N PRO A 15 14.89 12.52 10.74
CA PRO A 15 13.44 12.56 10.69
C PRO A 15 12.89 13.97 10.91
N GLU A 16 11.74 14.27 10.30
CA GLU A 16 11.06 15.58 10.40
C GLU A 16 11.77 16.76 9.73
N THR A 17 13.05 16.65 9.36
CA THR A 17 13.79 17.74 8.72
C THR A 17 13.55 17.85 7.22
N GLN A 18 13.20 16.75 6.56
CA GLN A 18 12.93 16.68 5.12
C GLN A 18 11.82 15.66 4.83
N SER A 19 11.17 15.84 3.66
CA SER A 19 10.19 14.92 3.13
C SER A 19 10.70 14.29 1.84
N GLY A 20 10.49 12.98 1.70
CA GLY A 20 10.80 12.22 0.50
C GLY A 20 9.62 11.31 0.15
N TYR A 21 9.31 11.19 -1.13
CA TYR A 21 8.25 10.31 -1.58
C TYR A 21 8.70 8.85 -1.54
N HIS A 22 8.13 8.07 -0.62
CA HIS A 22 8.40 6.64 -0.46
C HIS A 22 7.62 5.81 -1.49
N SER A 23 7.97 5.96 -2.77
CA SER A 23 7.23 5.41 -3.92
C SER A 23 6.90 3.92 -3.84
N VAL A 24 7.74 3.13 -3.17
CA VAL A 24 7.56 1.69 -2.98
C VAL A 24 7.49 1.31 -1.50
N THR A 25 8.31 1.95 -0.65
CA THR A 25 8.49 1.53 0.74
C THR A 25 7.35 1.97 1.66
N PHE A 26 6.54 2.97 1.27
CA PHE A 26 5.43 3.47 2.07
C PHE A 26 4.45 2.37 2.47
N GLY A 27 4.02 1.56 1.49
CA GLY A 27 3.06 0.47 1.73
C GLY A 27 3.58 -0.60 2.70
N PHE A 28 4.89 -0.88 2.69
CA PHE A 28 5.50 -1.83 3.65
C PHE A 28 5.57 -1.25 5.06
N LEU A 29 5.99 0.01 5.20
CA LEU A 29 6.13 0.67 6.51
C LEU A 29 4.77 0.82 7.19
N VAL A 30 3.79 1.39 6.49
CA VAL A 30 2.45 1.60 7.05
C VAL A 30 1.71 0.28 7.22
N GLY A 31 1.87 -0.65 6.27
CA GLY A 31 1.27 -1.98 6.35
C GLY A 31 1.72 -2.77 7.58
N GLU A 32 2.99 -2.69 7.97
CA GLU A 32 3.48 -3.33 9.19
C GLU A 32 2.87 -2.70 10.44
N VAL A 33 2.75 -1.37 10.49
CA VAL A 33 2.11 -0.68 11.63
C VAL A 33 0.65 -1.13 11.77
N ILE A 34 -0.10 -1.21 10.67
CA ILE A 34 -1.48 -1.71 10.68
C ILE A 34 -1.53 -3.14 11.20
N LEU A 35 -0.64 -4.02 10.71
CA LEU A 35 -0.57 -5.41 11.13
C LEU A 35 -0.28 -5.54 12.63
N LEU A 36 0.71 -4.81 13.14
CA LEU A 36 1.10 -4.87 14.55
C LEU A 36 0.00 -4.34 15.49
N VAL A 37 -0.74 -3.32 15.08
CA VAL A 37 -1.78 -2.68 15.92
C VAL A 37 -3.11 -3.44 15.85
N SER A 38 -3.51 -3.88 14.65
CA SER A 38 -4.84 -4.47 14.43
C SER A 38 -4.84 -6.00 14.35
N GLY A 39 -3.69 -6.63 14.12
CA GLY A 39 -3.59 -8.06 13.79
C GLY A 39 -4.05 -8.43 12.37
N LYS A 40 -4.46 -7.45 11.55
CA LYS A 40 -4.96 -7.65 10.19
C LYS A 40 -3.92 -7.21 9.16
N THR A 41 -3.87 -7.89 8.01
CA THR A 41 -3.09 -7.38 6.88
C THR A 41 -3.69 -6.06 6.38
N VAL A 42 -2.90 -5.22 5.69
CA VAL A 42 -3.40 -3.95 5.14
C VAL A 42 -4.60 -4.13 4.20
N GLY A 43 -4.64 -5.23 3.43
CA GLY A 43 -5.76 -5.56 2.54
C GLY A 43 -7.03 -5.87 3.31
N THR A 44 -6.93 -6.75 4.31
CA THR A 44 -8.05 -7.10 5.21
C THR A 44 -8.57 -5.88 5.95
N PHE A 45 -7.67 -5.08 6.53
CA PHE A 45 -8.04 -3.86 7.25
C PHE A 45 -8.75 -2.86 6.34
N LEU A 46 -8.22 -2.62 5.13
CA LEU A 46 -8.86 -1.72 4.17
C LEU A 46 -10.25 -2.22 3.76
N GLY A 47 -10.39 -3.52 3.50
CA GLY A 47 -11.66 -4.15 3.15
C GLY A 47 -12.72 -3.87 4.23
N GLU A 48 -12.44 -4.28 5.45
CA GLU A 48 -13.41 -4.26 6.56
C GLU A 48 -13.67 -2.85 7.10
N GLU A 49 -12.65 -2.00 7.21
CA GLU A 49 -12.76 -0.71 7.92
C GLU A 49 -13.07 0.47 6.97
N VAL A 50 -12.92 0.29 5.66
CA VAL A 50 -13.07 1.38 4.67
C VAL A 50 -13.92 0.99 3.47
N ALA A 51 -13.55 -0.07 2.75
CA ALA A 51 -14.19 -0.39 1.48
C ALA A 51 -15.62 -0.90 1.68
N GLU A 52 -15.83 -1.86 2.59
CA GLU A 52 -17.15 -2.41 2.92
C GLU A 52 -18.12 -1.36 3.47
N PRO A 53 -17.77 -0.53 4.47
CA PRO A 53 -18.66 0.52 4.98
C PRO A 53 -19.09 1.54 3.94
N LEU A 54 -18.25 1.77 2.92
CA LEU A 54 -18.52 2.71 1.82
C LEU A 54 -19.17 2.03 0.60
N GLY A 55 -19.32 0.71 0.60
CA GLY A 55 -19.74 -0.04 -0.59
C GLY A 55 -18.78 0.14 -1.77
N ALA A 56 -17.50 0.39 -1.50
CA ALA A 56 -16.49 0.65 -2.50
C ALA A 56 -15.88 -0.65 -3.02
N ASP A 57 -15.75 -0.74 -4.33
CA ASP A 57 -15.14 -1.87 -5.02
C ASP A 57 -13.63 -1.64 -5.21
N PHE A 58 -12.89 -1.78 -4.11
CA PHE A 58 -11.47 -1.46 -4.01
C PHE A 58 -10.71 -2.53 -3.22
N HIS A 59 -9.55 -2.95 -3.74
CA HIS A 59 -8.81 -4.11 -3.21
C HIS A 59 -7.32 -3.81 -3.07
N ILE A 60 -6.72 -4.27 -1.98
CA ILE A 60 -5.27 -4.50 -1.86
C ILE A 60 -5.08 -5.99 -1.61
N GLY A 61 -4.55 -6.71 -2.59
CA GLY A 61 -4.63 -8.17 -2.65
C GLY A 61 -5.96 -8.61 -3.26
N LEU A 62 -6.05 -8.51 -4.58
CA LEU A 62 -7.26 -8.87 -5.34
C LEU A 62 -7.46 -10.39 -5.36
N GLY A 63 -8.68 -10.86 -5.08
CA GLY A 63 -9.06 -12.26 -5.23
C GLY A 63 -9.11 -12.71 -6.69
N ASP A 64 -8.78 -13.97 -6.95
CA ASP A 64 -8.68 -14.56 -8.30
C ASP A 64 -10.00 -14.45 -9.08
N GLU A 65 -11.14 -14.51 -8.39
CA GLU A 65 -12.48 -14.36 -8.95
C GLU A 65 -12.71 -13.00 -9.63
N HIS A 66 -11.91 -12.00 -9.28
CA HIS A 66 -11.96 -10.67 -9.86
C HIS A 66 -10.93 -10.47 -10.98
N PHE A 67 -10.13 -11.47 -11.36
CA PHE A 67 -9.10 -11.26 -12.39
C PHE A 67 -9.69 -10.97 -13.77
N GLY A 68 -10.89 -11.48 -14.07
CA GLY A 68 -11.58 -11.25 -15.35
C GLY A 68 -11.97 -9.79 -15.64
N ARG A 69 -11.86 -8.89 -14.65
CA ARG A 69 -12.15 -7.45 -14.77
C ARG A 69 -10.92 -6.56 -14.63
N VAL A 70 -9.71 -7.14 -14.56
CA VAL A 70 -8.46 -6.37 -14.57
C VAL A 70 -8.20 -5.89 -16.00
N ALA A 71 -8.26 -4.58 -16.20
CA ALA A 71 -7.94 -3.96 -17.49
C ALA A 71 -6.43 -3.78 -17.67
N GLU A 72 -5.98 -3.74 -18.93
CA GLU A 72 -4.62 -3.34 -19.26
C GLU A 72 -4.44 -1.82 -19.02
N LEU A 73 -3.42 -1.44 -18.26
CA LEU A 73 -3.09 -0.04 -18.03
C LEU A 73 -2.34 0.52 -19.26
N SER A 74 -2.98 1.41 -20.01
CA SER A 74 -2.31 2.18 -21.05
C SER A 74 -1.76 3.49 -20.49
N VAL A 75 -0.47 3.75 -20.72
CA VAL A 75 0.14 5.05 -20.39
C VAL A 75 -0.13 5.97 -21.58
N PRO A 76 -0.84 7.10 -21.40
CA PRO A 76 -1.07 8.02 -22.50
C PRO A 76 0.26 8.58 -23.01
N THR A 77 0.45 8.64 -24.33
CA THR A 77 1.57 9.37 -24.92
C THR A 77 1.47 10.84 -24.50
N PRO A 78 2.57 11.48 -24.05
CA PRO A 78 2.55 12.89 -23.70
C PRO A 78 1.94 13.71 -24.84
N ARG A 79 1.04 14.65 -24.50
CA ARG A 79 0.62 15.66 -25.49
C ARG A 79 1.85 16.48 -25.91
N PRO A 80 1.99 16.81 -27.21
CA PRO A 80 3.11 17.62 -27.69
C PRO A 80 3.17 18.99 -26.99
#